data_AF-A0A8X6MY96-F1
#
_entry.id   AF-A0A8X6MY96-F1
#
_cell.length_a   1.000
_cell.length_b   1.000
_cell.length_c   1.000
_cell.angle_alpha   90.00
_cell.angle_beta   90.00
_cell.angle_gamma   90.00
#
_symmetry.space_group_name_H-M   'P 1'
#
loop_
_entity.id
_entity.type
_entity.pdbx_description
1 polymer ?
#
loop_
_entity_poly.entity_id
_entity_poly.type
_entity_poly.pdbx_seq_one_letter_code
_entity_poly.pdbx_strand_id
1 'polypeptide(L)'
;VNQGCGGTFNVSSGEIQSLDINSDGFYEPNLDCSWYINSNNLDEILVVTFERFDLEPSPNNTCVYDYVEVSVPISFFKQNRALLMDQNIRNENLKPSFYRGVAHRKY
;
A
#
# COMPACT_ATOMS: atom_id res chain seq x y z
N VAL A 1 -6.99 -14.49 1.83
CA VAL A 1 -7.24 -13.24 1.08
C VAL A 1 -8.32 -12.44 1.77
N ASN A 2 -8.06 -11.19 2.15
CA ASN A 2 -9.11 -10.25 2.55
C ASN A 2 -9.43 -9.35 1.35
N GLN A 3 -10.63 -9.51 0.81
CA GLN A 3 -11.21 -8.58 -0.16
C GLN A 3 -12.01 -7.53 0.61
N GLY A 4 -11.75 -6.25 0.32
CA GLY A 4 -12.42 -5.15 0.99
C GLY A 4 -11.77 -3.82 0.69
N CYS A 5 -12.52 -2.74 0.81
CA CYS A 5 -12.01 -1.38 0.59
C CYS A 5 -11.62 -0.73 1.93
N GLY A 6 -10.48 -1.17 2.46
CA GLY A 6 -9.87 -0.63 3.67
C GLY A 6 -10.12 -1.42 4.96
N GLY A 7 -9.67 -0.84 6.08
CA GLY A 7 -9.76 -1.40 7.42
C GLY A 7 -8.43 -1.38 8.17
N THR A 8 -8.44 -1.85 9.43
CA THR A 8 -7.23 -1.97 10.26
C THR A 8 -6.93 -3.44 10.53
N PHE A 9 -5.72 -3.86 10.22
CA PHE A 9 -5.24 -5.23 10.33
C PHE A 9 -4.10 -5.26 11.34
N ASN A 10 -4.30 -5.96 12.45
CA ASN A 10 -3.27 -6.20 13.46
C ASN A 10 -2.76 -7.64 13.30
N VAL A 11 -1.95 -7.87 12.27
CA VAL A 11 -1.53 -9.19 11.81
C VAL A 11 -0.02 -9.21 11.53
N SER A 12 0.62 -10.38 11.71
CA SER A 12 2.04 -10.58 11.35
C SER A 12 2.24 -10.95 9.88
N SER A 13 1.18 -11.39 9.20
CA SER A 13 1.19 -11.72 7.76
C SER A 13 -0.25 -11.74 7.23
N GLY A 14 -0.40 -11.54 5.92
CA GLY A 14 -1.69 -11.68 5.26
C GLY A 14 -1.61 -11.25 3.80
N GLU A 15 -2.76 -11.29 3.14
CA GLU A 15 -2.91 -10.90 1.74
C GLU A 15 -4.13 -9.99 1.62
N ILE A 16 -3.94 -8.86 0.94
CA ILE A 16 -4.98 -7.89 0.63
C ILE A 16 -5.14 -7.87 -0.88
N GLN A 17 -6.40 -7.94 -1.33
CA GLN A 17 -6.75 -7.81 -2.73
C GLN A 17 -7.69 -6.61 -2.89
N SER A 18 -7.65 -5.98 -4.07
CA SER A 18 -8.67 -5.03 -4.49
C SER A 18 -10.08 -5.63 -4.34
N LEU A 19 -11.07 -4.77 -4.11
CA LEU A 19 -12.46 -5.20 -4.11
C LEU A 19 -12.85 -5.63 -5.53
N ASP A 20 -13.38 -6.84 -5.64
CA ASP A 20 -13.89 -7.47 -6.87
C ASP A 20 -15.19 -8.19 -6.46
N ILE A 21 -16.31 -7.46 -6.45
CA ILE A 21 -17.56 -7.99 -5.87
C ILE A 21 -18.27 -8.92 -6.84
N ASN A 22 -18.04 -8.74 -8.14
CA ASN A 22 -18.65 -9.52 -9.20
C ASN A 22 -17.79 -10.75 -9.60
N SER A 23 -16.56 -10.88 -9.08
CA SER A 23 -15.60 -11.95 -9.36
C SER A 23 -15.21 -12.05 -10.83
N ASP A 24 -15.13 -10.91 -11.53
CA ASP A 24 -14.71 -10.84 -12.94
C ASP A 24 -13.19 -10.74 -13.12
N GLY A 25 -12.45 -10.60 -12.01
CA GLY A 25 -11.00 -10.48 -11.99
C GLY A 25 -10.50 -9.05 -12.14
N PHE A 26 -11.38 -8.05 -12.17
CA PHE A 26 -11.07 -6.63 -12.18
C PHE A 26 -11.42 -5.98 -10.84
N TYR A 27 -10.75 -4.86 -10.53
CA TYR A 27 -11.13 -4.06 -9.37
C TYR A 27 -12.38 -3.24 -9.68
N GLU A 28 -13.25 -3.08 -8.68
CA GLU A 28 -14.43 -2.22 -8.78
C GLU A 28 -14.04 -0.76 -9.02
N PRO A 29 -14.84 0.03 -9.77
CA PRO A 29 -14.57 1.44 -9.98
C PRO A 29 -14.92 2.30 -8.75
N ASN A 30 -14.41 3.53 -8.73
CA ASN A 30 -14.70 4.56 -7.70
C ASN A 30 -14.33 4.15 -6.26
N LEU A 31 -13.16 3.55 -6.09
CA LEU A 31 -12.68 3.09 -4.78
C LEU A 31 -11.75 4.12 -4.13
N ASP A 32 -12.05 4.51 -2.89
CA ASP A 32 -11.12 5.23 -2.00
C ASP A 32 -10.87 4.37 -0.77
N CYS A 33 -9.86 3.52 -0.87
CA CYS A 33 -9.56 2.52 0.15
C CYS A 33 -8.37 2.93 1.01
N SER A 34 -8.39 2.53 2.28
CA SER A 34 -7.29 2.80 3.20
C SER A 34 -7.09 1.61 4.12
N TRP A 35 -5.94 0.95 4.02
CA TRP A 35 -5.60 -0.23 4.81
C TRP A 35 -4.49 0.10 5.80
N TYR A 36 -4.82 0.04 7.08
CA TYR A 36 -3.86 0.25 8.16
C TYR A 36 -3.33 -1.10 8.61
N ILE A 37 -2.07 -1.41 8.33
CA ILE A 37 -1.47 -2.70 8.69
C ILE A 37 -0.46 -2.48 9.81
N ASN A 38 -0.73 -3.09 10.95
CA ASN A 38 0.16 -3.09 12.10
C ASN A 38 0.54 -4.53 12.45
N SER A 39 1.77 -4.71 12.95
CA SER A 39 2.10 -5.90 13.72
C SER A 39 1.85 -5.62 15.21
N ASN A 40 1.38 -6.64 15.93
CA ASN A 40 1.30 -6.60 17.39
C ASN A 40 2.70 -6.69 18.04
N ASN A 41 3.72 -7.03 17.26
CA ASN A 41 5.10 -7.13 17.68
C ASN A 41 5.91 -5.94 17.13
N LEU A 42 6.45 -5.12 18.02
CA LEU A 42 7.26 -3.95 17.65
C LEU A 42 8.60 -4.35 17.00
N ASP A 43 9.05 -5.58 17.23
CA ASP A 43 10.28 -6.14 16.67
C ASP A 43 10.08 -6.81 15.31
N GLU A 44 8.86 -6.82 14.75
CA GLU A 44 8.58 -7.30 13.39
C GLU A 44 8.64 -6.21 12.31
N ILE A 45 9.15 -6.58 11.13
CA ILE A 45 9.22 -5.77 9.92
C ILE A 45 8.12 -6.23 8.99
N LEU A 46 7.25 -5.31 8.57
CA LEU A 46 6.22 -5.62 7.60
C LEU A 46 6.81 -5.47 6.20
N VAL A 47 7.00 -6.61 5.53
CA VAL A 47 7.39 -6.65 4.13
C VAL A 47 6.13 -6.71 3.29
N VAL A 48 6.01 -5.79 2.33
CA VAL A 48 4.91 -5.80 1.35
C VAL A 48 5.45 -6.08 -0.03
N THR A 49 4.81 -7.04 -0.68
CA THR A 49 5.09 -7.50 -2.03
C THR A 49 3.81 -7.40 -2.84
N PHE A 50 3.91 -6.85 -4.05
CA PHE A 50 2.81 -6.88 -5.01
C PHE A 50 2.95 -8.13 -5.87
N GLU A 51 2.09 -9.13 -5.63
CA GLU A 51 2.05 -10.33 -6.46
C GLU A 51 1.41 -10.07 -7.82
N ARG A 52 0.42 -9.18 -7.85
CA ARG A 52 -0.21 -8.64 -9.05
C ARG A 52 -0.41 -7.14 -8.87
N PHE A 53 -0.12 -6.39 -9.91
CA PHE A 53 -0.30 -4.95 -9.91
C PHE A 53 -0.63 -4.50 -11.33
N ASP A 54 -1.91 -4.15 -11.54
CA ASP A 54 -2.42 -3.68 -12.82
C ASP A 54 -3.46 -2.60 -12.53
N LEU A 55 -3.20 -1.38 -12.99
CA LEU A 55 -4.00 -0.18 -12.76
C LEU A 55 -4.14 0.57 -14.08
N GLU A 56 -5.18 1.40 -14.19
CA GLU A 56 -5.39 2.23 -15.37
C GLU A 56 -4.16 3.13 -15.66
N PRO A 57 -3.55 3.01 -16.86
CA PRO A 57 -2.37 3.79 -17.19
C PRO A 57 -2.74 5.25 -17.46
N SER A 58 -2.08 6.16 -16.74
CA SER A 58 -2.22 7.60 -16.94
C SER A 58 -1.18 8.18 -17.92
N PRO A 59 -1.45 9.32 -18.59
CA PRO A 59 -0.44 10.04 -19.38
C PRO A 59 0.81 10.39 -18.55
N ASN A 60 1.98 10.21 -19.15
CA ASN A 60 3.29 10.54 -18.56
C ASN A 60 3.54 9.92 -17.17
N ASN A 61 2.91 8.79 -16.84
CA ASN A 61 3.03 8.12 -15.54
C ASN A 61 2.71 9.03 -14.35
N THR A 62 1.72 9.92 -14.51
CA THR A 62 1.29 10.86 -13.46
C THR A 62 0.32 10.25 -12.44
N CYS A 63 -0.16 9.03 -12.70
CA CYS A 63 -1.12 8.26 -11.93
C CYS A 63 -2.39 9.04 -11.55
N VAL A 64 -2.84 9.93 -12.44
CA VAL A 64 -4.02 10.81 -12.21
C VAL A 64 -5.37 10.10 -12.37
N TYR A 65 -5.36 8.88 -12.88
CA TYR A 65 -6.55 8.01 -12.95
C TYR A 65 -6.54 7.13 -11.69
N ASP A 66 -5.83 6.00 -11.75
CA ASP A 66 -5.70 5.07 -10.64
C ASP A 66 -4.30 5.09 -10.01
N TYR A 67 -4.23 4.95 -8.68
CA TYR A 67 -2.95 4.80 -7.97
C TYR A 67 -3.06 3.95 -6.70
N VAL A 68 -1.93 3.39 -6.28
CA VAL A 68 -1.77 2.91 -4.91
C VAL A 68 -0.65 3.69 -4.26
N GLU A 69 -0.94 4.32 -3.13
CA GLU A 69 0.04 5.04 -2.33
C GLU A 69 0.48 4.18 -1.13
N VAL A 70 1.78 3.99 -0.99
CA VAL A 70 2.37 3.34 0.17
C VAL A 70 3.02 4.41 1.03
N SER A 71 2.53 4.57 2.25
CA SER A 71 3.05 5.53 3.21
C SER A 71 3.68 4.82 4.41
N VAL A 72 4.66 5.48 5.03
CA VAL A 72 5.20 5.03 6.32
C VAL A 72 5.13 6.19 7.32
N PRO A 73 4.93 5.93 8.62
CA PRO A 73 4.92 6.96 9.64
C PRO A 73 6.21 7.78 9.62
N ILE A 74 6.09 9.10 9.73
CA ILE A 74 7.24 10.02 9.79
C ILE A 74 8.17 9.68 10.97
N SER A 75 7.65 9.07 12.04
CA SER A 75 8.45 8.59 13.18
C SER A 75 9.51 7.55 12.77
N PHE A 76 9.30 6.81 11.68
CA PHE A 76 10.29 5.88 11.12
C PHE A 76 11.55 6.64 10.65
N PHE A 77 11.37 7.73 9.92
CA PHE A 77 12.48 8.56 9.44
C PHE A 77 13.16 9.38 10.55
N LYS A 78 12.55 9.53 11.73
CA LYS A 78 13.17 10.20 12.88
C LYS A 78 14.18 9.32 13.62
N GLN A 79 14.14 8.00 13.46
CA GLN A 79 15.02 7.08 14.19
C GLN A 79 16.47 7.06 13.68
N ASN A 80 16.74 7.65 12.51
CA ASN A 80 18.10 7.76 11.95
C ASN A 80 18.40 9.17 11.43
N ARG A 81 18.28 10.20 12.28
CA ARG A 81 18.65 11.58 11.91
C ARG A 81 20.15 11.80 11.63
N ALA A 82 20.95 10.74 11.51
CA ALA A 82 22.35 10.79 11.11
C ALA A 82 22.61 10.29 9.68
N LEU A 83 21.63 9.68 8.98
CA LEU A 83 21.89 9.04 7.70
C LEU A 83 20.78 9.33 6.68
N LEU A 84 21.21 9.95 5.56
CA LEU A 84 20.62 9.93 4.21
C LEU A 84 19.62 11.04 3.83
N MET A 85 20.19 12.18 3.40
CA MET A 85 19.98 12.61 2.01
C MET A 85 20.66 11.58 1.10
N ASP A 86 19.93 10.59 0.60
CA ASP A 86 20.41 9.76 -0.51
C ASP A 86 19.22 9.31 -1.37
N GLN A 87 19.39 9.42 -2.69
CA GLN A 87 18.36 9.45 -3.73
C GLN A 87 18.17 8.07 -4.40
N ASN A 88 18.42 6.96 -3.71
CA ASN A 88 18.26 5.61 -4.30
C ASN A 88 17.94 4.56 -3.24
N ILE A 89 16.70 4.51 -2.75
CA ILE A 89 16.28 3.41 -1.86
C ILE A 89 15.88 2.21 -2.72
N ARG A 90 16.85 1.33 -2.99
CA ARG A 90 16.61 -0.07 -3.36
C ARG A 90 16.56 -0.89 -2.08
N ASN A 91 15.43 -1.53 -1.81
CA ASN A 91 15.23 -2.57 -0.78
C ASN A 91 15.74 -2.22 0.62
N GLU A 92 15.01 -1.40 1.37
CA GLU A 92 15.19 -1.31 2.82
C GLU A 92 13.98 -1.83 3.57
N ASN A 93 14.25 -2.60 4.63
CA ASN A 93 13.30 -3.20 5.54
C ASN A 93 12.51 -2.11 6.30
N LEU A 94 11.21 -1.96 6.00
CA LEU A 94 10.35 -0.92 6.59
C LEU A 94 9.49 -1.47 7.76
N LYS A 95 9.37 -0.71 8.85
CA LYS A 95 8.45 -0.94 10.00
C LYS A 95 7.62 0.31 10.27
N PRO A 96 6.50 0.20 10.99
CA PRO A 96 5.18 -0.22 10.50
C PRO A 96 4.68 0.73 9.41
N SER A 97 3.72 0.29 8.60
CA SER A 97 3.47 0.94 7.32
C SER A 97 1.98 1.24 7.13
N PHE A 98 1.70 2.50 6.84
CA PHE A 98 0.38 3.01 6.57
C PHE A 98 0.12 2.88 5.07
N TYR A 99 -0.77 2.00 4.66
CA TYR A 99 -1.02 1.78 3.23
C TYR A 99 -2.31 2.48 2.81
N ARG A 100 -2.22 3.35 1.80
CA ARG A 100 -3.39 4.04 1.24
C ARG A 100 -3.46 3.76 -0.26
N GLY A 101 -4.21 2.74 -0.67
CA GLY A 101 -4.45 2.52 -2.10
C GLY A 101 -5.74 3.19 -2.56
N VAL A 102 -5.66 4.12 -3.50
CA VAL A 102 -6.81 4.87 -4.03
C VAL A 102 -6.99 4.51 -5.50
N ALA A 103 -7.76 3.47 -5.78
CA ALA A 103 -8.13 3.12 -7.15
C ALA A 103 -9.30 4.00 -7.61
N HIS A 104 -8.99 5.19 -8.11
CA HIS A 104 -9.95 6.14 -8.65
C HIS A 104 -10.19 5.97 -10.15
N ARG A 105 -10.96 4.95 -10.53
CA ARG A 105 -11.34 4.78 -11.93
C ARG A 105 -12.36 5.83 -12.34
N LYS A 106 -12.05 6.61 -13.38
CA LYS A 106 -13.01 7.54 -13.99
C LYS A 106 -13.69 6.85 -15.18
N TYR A 107 -14.87 6.28 -14.90
CA TYR A 107 -15.82 5.60 -15.81
C TYR A 107 -15.49 4.15 -16.22
#